data_AF-I4D586-F1
#
_entry.id   AF-I4D586-F1
#
_cell.length_a   1.000
_cell.length_b   1.000
_cell.length_c   1.000
_cell.angle_alpha   90.00
_cell.angle_beta   90.00
_cell.angle_gamma   90.00
#
_symmetry.space_group_name_H-M   'P 1'
#
loop_
_entity.id
_entity.type
_entity.pdbx_description
1 polymer ?
#
loop_
_entity_poly.entity_id
_entity_poly.type
_entity_poly.pdbx_seq_one_letter_code
_entity_poly.pdbx_strand_id
1 'polypeptide(L)' 'MIMTKNQLLKEFHISRPTLRKLEVDGLPRMQIGTSRSFRYDVDEVKAYLKQKAKQPSVT' A
#
# COMPACT_ATOMS: atom_id res chain seq x y z
N MET A 1 -11.29 4.14 2.77
CA MET A 1 -10.92 5.58 2.93
C MET A 1 -9.72 5.87 2.04
N ILE A 2 -9.76 6.89 1.18
CA ILE A 2 -8.68 7.12 0.20
C ILE A 2 -7.63 8.11 0.74
N MET A 3 -6.36 7.67 0.78
CA MET A 3 -5.22 8.42 1.28
C MET A 3 -4.14 8.64 0.22
N THR A 4 -3.38 9.73 0.38
CA THR A 4 -2.15 9.96 -0.38
C THR A 4 -1.00 9.12 0.16
N LYS A 5 0.09 9.01 -0.62
CA LYS A 5 1.32 8.34 -0.20
C LYS A 5 1.81 8.79 1.19
N ASN A 6 1.90 10.11 1.42
CA ASN A 6 2.39 10.63 2.69
C ASN A 6 1.46 10.33 3.88
N GLN A 7 0.15 10.30 3.66
CA GLN A 7 -0.81 9.92 4.70
C GLN A 7 -0.70 8.44 5.03
N LEU A 8 -0.59 7.58 4.01
CA LEU A 8 -0.42 6.13 4.21
C LEU A 8 0.84 5.79 5.02
N LEU A 9 1.96 6.48 4.74
CA LEU A 9 3.21 6.28 5.49
C LEU A 9 3.05 6.61 6.97
N LYS A 10 2.30 7.67 7.29
CA LYS A 10 2.01 8.07 8.68
C LYS A 10 1.05 7.10 9.35
N GLU A 11 -0.06 6.77 8.68
CA GLU A 11 -1.13 5.91 9.19
C GLU A 11 -0.63 4.51 9.55
N PHE A 12 0.20 3.92 8.69
CA PHE A 12 0.72 2.56 8.90
C PHE A 12 2.10 2.54 9.55
N HIS A 13 2.64 3.71 9.92
CA HIS A 13 3.99 3.86 10.48
C HIS A 13 5.08 3.15 9.64
N ILE A 14 4.94 3.17 8.32
CA ILE A 14 5.87 2.53 7.39
C ILE A 14 6.76 3.55 6.69
N SER A 15 7.96 3.11 6.32
CA SER A 15 8.93 3.93 5.60
C SER A 15 8.63 3.99 4.09
N ARG A 16 9.10 5.04 3.41
CA ARG A 16 9.05 5.14 1.93
C ARG A 16 9.61 3.93 1.20
N PRO A 17 10.78 3.37 1.56
CA PRO A 17 11.29 2.17 0.89
C PRO A 17 10.41 0.94 1.14
N THR A 18 9.83 0.79 2.33
CA THR A 18 8.86 -0.29 2.62
C THR A 18 7.64 -0.17 1.70
N LEU A 19 7.07 1.03 1.60
CA LEU A 19 5.93 1.27 0.71
C LEU A 19 6.28 0.96 -0.75
N ARG A 20 7.47 1.37 -1.22
CA ARG A 20 7.91 1.04 -2.59
C ARG A 20 8.02 -0.45 -2.82
N LYS A 21 8.50 -1.23 -1.85
CA LYS A 21 8.52 -2.71 -1.95
C LYS A 21 7.11 -3.26 -2.07
N LEU A 22 6.18 -2.81 -1.22
CA LEU A 22 4.77 -3.22 -1.30
C LEU A 22 4.16 -2.86 -2.66
N GLU A 23 4.45 -1.68 -3.20
CA GLU A 23 4.00 -1.26 -4.54
C GLU A 23 4.53 -2.17 -5.65
N VAL A 24 5.77 -2.67 -5.52
CA VAL A 24 6.37 -3.64 -6.46
C VAL A 24 5.73 -5.02 -6.29
N ASP A 25 5.43 -5.41 -5.05
CA ASP A 25 4.74 -6.66 -4.70
C ASP A 25 3.24 -6.65 -5.08
N GLY A 26 2.74 -5.57 -5.69
CA GLY A 26 1.36 -5.47 -6.17
C GLY A 26 0.37 -4.85 -5.19
N LEU A 27 0.81 -3.98 -4.28
CA LEU A 27 -0.08 -3.23 -3.39
C LEU A 27 -1.16 -2.48 -4.20
N PRO A 28 -2.45 -2.62 -3.85
CA PRO A 28 -3.52 -1.90 -4.53
C PRO A 28 -3.33 -0.39 -4.39
N ARG A 29 -3.34 0.28 -5.55
CA ARG A 29 -3.21 1.74 -5.66
C ARG A 29 -4.04 2.24 -6.83
N MET A 30 -4.64 3.40 -6.65
CA MET A 30 -5.43 4.08 -7.65
C MET A 30 -4.60 5.22 -8.24
N GLN A 31 -4.37 5.17 -9.55
CA GLN A 31 -3.82 6.32 -10.26
C GLN A 31 -4.93 7.35 -10.49
N ILE A 32 -4.70 8.60 -10.06
CA ILE A 32 -5.67 9.67 -10.25
C ILE A 32 -5.18 10.63 -11.33
N GLY A 33 -5.87 10.61 -12.47
CA GLY A 33 -5.60 11.47 -13.62
C GLY A 33 -4.36 11.05 -14.42
N THR A 34 -3.79 12.00 -15.16
CA THR A 34 -2.61 11.83 -16.02
C THR A 34 -1.28 12.01 -15.28
N SER A 35 -1.32 12.50 -14.04
CA SER A 35 -0.12 12.69 -13.22
C SER A 35 0.34 11.37 -12.59
N ARG A 36 1.63 11.24 -12.27
CA ARG A 36 2.23 10.11 -11.51
C ARG A 36 1.81 10.10 -10.03
N SER A 37 0.59 10.54 -9.75
CA SER A 37 0.02 10.66 -8.41
C SER A 37 -0.85 9.44 -8.12
N PHE A 38 -0.42 8.66 -7.15
CA PHE A 38 -1.15 7.49 -6.67
C PHE A 38 -1.85 7.81 -5.35
N ARG A 39 -3.06 7.28 -5.21
CA ARG A 39 -3.78 7.19 -3.95
C ARG A 39 -3.99 5.74 -3.58
N TYR A 40 -4.26 5.51 -2.30
CA TYR A 40 -4.38 4.18 -1.73
C TYR A 40 -5.65 4.14 -0.90
N ASP A 41 -6.48 3.12 -1.10
CA ASP A 41 -7.58 2.88 -0.17
C ASP A 41 -7.05 2.12 1.06
N VAL A 42 -7.26 2.70 2.23
CA VAL A 42 -6.86 2.12 3.52
C VAL A 42 -7.45 0.72 3.73
N ASP A 43 -8.68 0.48 3.29
CA ASP A 43 -9.36 -0.80 3.47
C ASP A 43 -8.73 -1.89 2.59
N GLU A 44 -8.41 -1.56 1.33
CA GLU A 44 -7.68 -2.45 0.42
C GLU A 44 -6.25 -2.71 0.90
N VAL A 45 -5.53 -1.68 1.35
CA VAL A 45 -4.18 -1.84 1.91
C VAL A 45 -4.21 -2.71 3.16
N LYS A 46 -5.17 -2.53 4.07
CA LYS A 46 -5.34 -3.41 5.24
C LYS A 46 -5.64 -4.85 4.83
N ALA A 47 -6.52 -5.06 3.85
CA ALA A 47 -6.83 -6.39 3.34
C ALA A 47 -5.60 -7.06 2.73
N TYR A 48 -4.83 -6.32 1.91
CA TYR A 48 -3.59 -6.80 1.30
C TYR A 48 -2.56 -7.18 2.37
N LEU A 49 -2.32 -6.32 3.36
CA LEU A 49 -1.39 -6.60 4.45
C LEU A 49 -1.83 -7.81 5.28
N LYS A 50 -3.13 -7.95 5.57
CA LYS A 50 -3.68 -9.14 6.23
C LYS A 50 -3.47 -10.41 5.41
N GLN A 51 -3.64 -10.33 4.08
CA GLN A 51 -3.43 -11.47 3.19
C GLN A 51 -1.96 -11.87 3.10
N LYS A 52 -1.04 -10.89 2.99
CA LYS A 52 0.41 -11.11 3.05
C LYS A 52 0.86 -11.69 4.39
N ALA A 53 0.30 -11.22 5.50
CA ALA A 53 0.57 -11.79 6.83
C ALA A 53 -0.03 -13.21 6.98
N LYS A 54 -1.11 -13.51 6.25
CA LYS A 54 -1.74 -14.83 6.23
C LYS A 54 -1.06 -15.84 5.32
N GLN A 55 -0.25 -15.42 4.34
CA GLN A 55 0.64 -16.34 3.65
C GLN A 55 1.77 -16.65 4.63
N PRO A 56 1.79 -17.85 5.25
CA PRO A 56 3.00 -18.27 5.93
C PRO A 56 4.06 -18.31 4.84
N SER A 57 5.26 -17.80 5.13
CA SER A 57 6.43 -18.10 4.32
C SER A 57 6.58 -19.63 4.27
N VAL A 58 5.97 -20.26 3.27
CA VAL A 58 6.21 -21.65 2.91
C VAL A 58 7.17 -21.60 1.74
N THR A 59 8.44 -21.29 2.05
CA THR A 59 9.62 -21.91 1.45
C THR A 59 10.83 -21.66 2.34
#